data_AF-A0A7C1FR79-F1
#
_entry.id   AF-A0A7C1FR79-F1
#
_cell.length_a   1.000
_cell.length_b   1.000
_cell.length_c   1.000
_cell.angle_alpha   90.00
_cell.angle_beta   90.00
_cell.angle_gamma   90.00
#
_symmetry.space_group_name_H-M   'P 1'
#
loop_
_entity.id
_entity.type
_entity.pdbx_description
1 polymer ?
#
loop_
_entity_poly.entity_id
_entity_poly.type
_entity_poly.pdbx_seq_one_letter_code
_entity_poly.pdbx_strand_id
1 'polypeptide(L)'
;MCILAILYRVAKNTPILVAANREEYYSRPTQAPKIQSGTPRVICGIDREAGGTWLGVNQFGLFAAVANRRKLYVPPQPRSRGLLCRELLGFATAKEAAQYAAKELSTGRYAGANYICADAKYAAVVHGGNKVEIVELEPGLHLLSGGDVDDLSDPRHEFVYRMLTLHKLDSPVTFLAVASRVFARPADSYGRRGVVLVGPEYGTVSSTLLSLPKKIQQAIFQYAPGPPNTHPYEDLSALLRQVLSAGRSKQKDKDGQLAVAKSRQAKNVR
;
A
#
# COMPACT_ATOMS: atom_id res chain seq x y z
N MET A 1 -7.02 -13.18 -4.16
CA MET A 1 -7.44 -11.86 -4.66
C MET A 1 -7.21 -10.91 -3.52
N CYS A 2 -6.08 -10.19 -3.51
CA CYS A 2 -5.52 -9.53 -2.31
C CYS A 2 -6.58 -8.74 -1.53
N ILE A 3 -6.39 -8.62 -0.22
CA ILE A 3 -7.21 -7.76 0.63
C ILE A 3 -6.32 -6.80 1.42
N LEU A 4 -6.76 -5.56 1.53
CA LEU A 4 -6.07 -4.49 2.21
C LEU A 4 -7.07 -3.67 3.02
N ALA A 5 -6.72 -3.35 4.26
CA ALA A 5 -7.37 -2.35 5.08
C ALA A 5 -6.43 -1.16 5.26
N ILE A 6 -6.94 0.05 5.06
CA ILE A 6 -6.24 1.30 5.36
C ILE A 6 -7.08 2.13 6.34
N LEU A 7 -6.48 2.52 7.46
CA LEU A 7 -7.04 3.54 8.32
C LEU A 7 -6.33 4.86 8.01
N TYR A 8 -7.06 5.75 7.35
CA TYR A 8 -6.55 7.01 6.83
C TYR A 8 -6.94 8.18 7.74
N ARG A 9 -5.95 8.92 8.23
CA ARG A 9 -6.10 10.17 9.02
C ARG A 9 -7.00 10.11 10.26
N VAL A 10 -7.32 8.93 10.76
CA VAL A 10 -8.06 8.75 12.03
C VAL A 10 -7.12 8.72 13.24
N ALA A 11 -6.03 7.96 13.16
CA ALA A 11 -5.12 7.78 14.29
C ALA A 11 -4.26 9.02 14.56
N LYS A 12 -4.10 9.38 15.84
CA LYS A 12 -3.36 10.58 16.23
C LYS A 12 -1.91 10.53 15.74
N ASN A 13 -1.50 11.55 14.99
CA ASN A 13 -0.16 11.70 14.41
C ASN A 13 0.27 10.59 13.42
N THR A 14 -0.66 9.73 13.01
CA THR A 14 -0.38 8.63 12.09
C THR A 14 -1.39 8.64 10.94
N PRO A 15 -1.08 9.37 9.85
CA PRO A 15 -2.02 9.52 8.74
C PRO A 15 -2.32 8.22 7.99
N ILE A 16 -1.41 7.23 7.99
CA ILE A 16 -1.63 5.98 7.27
C ILE A 16 -1.28 4.81 8.17
N LEU A 17 -2.24 3.91 8.34
CA LEU A 17 -2.11 2.60 8.96
C LEU A 17 -2.68 1.57 7.99
N VAL A 18 -1.94 0.49 7.73
CA VAL A 18 -2.33 -0.52 6.74
C VAL A 18 -2.15 -1.93 7.30
N ALA A 19 -3.09 -2.81 6.95
CA ALA A 19 -2.95 -4.25 7.04
C ALA A 19 -3.32 -4.87 5.69
N ALA A 20 -2.51 -5.79 5.17
CA ALA A 20 -2.74 -6.35 3.85
C ALA A 20 -2.30 -7.81 3.77
N ASN A 21 -3.17 -8.66 3.21
CA ASN A 21 -2.83 -10.01 2.77
C ASN A 21 -2.63 -10.00 1.26
N ARG A 22 -1.52 -10.60 0.82
CA ARG A 22 -1.29 -10.92 -0.59
C ARG A 22 -1.69 -12.37 -0.81
N GLU A 23 -2.58 -12.61 -1.77
CA GLU A 23 -2.82 -13.97 -2.25
C GLU A 23 -2.33 -14.18 -3.66
N GLU A 24 -1.68 -15.31 -3.86
CA GLU A 24 -0.99 -15.68 -5.09
C GLU A 24 -0.80 -17.20 -5.15
N TYR A 25 -0.45 -17.70 -6.35
CA TYR A 25 0.10 -19.03 -6.52
C TYR A 25 1.38 -19.23 -5.68
N TYR A 26 1.48 -20.36 -4.99
CA TYR A 26 2.67 -20.69 -4.18
C TYR A 26 3.93 -20.85 -5.03
N SER A 27 3.77 -21.28 -6.27
CA SER A 27 4.86 -21.43 -7.24
C SER A 27 5.44 -20.10 -7.71
N ARG A 28 4.75 -18.96 -7.50
CA ARG A 28 5.22 -17.66 -7.97
C ARG A 28 6.34 -17.13 -7.09
N PRO A 29 7.59 -17.05 -7.60
CA PRO A 29 8.73 -16.66 -6.79
C PRO A 29 8.66 -15.18 -6.42
N THR A 30 8.91 -14.86 -5.15
CA THR A 30 8.98 -13.47 -4.67
C THR A 30 10.20 -13.24 -3.79
N GLN A 31 10.57 -11.97 -3.63
CA GLN A 31 11.52 -11.51 -2.64
C GLN A 31 10.79 -10.67 -1.60
N ALA A 32 11.08 -10.95 -0.32
CA ALA A 32 10.58 -10.17 0.81
C ALA A 32 10.97 -8.67 0.68
N PRO A 33 10.22 -7.77 1.33
CA PRO A 33 10.49 -6.34 1.24
C PRO A 33 11.92 -5.98 1.64
N LYS A 34 12.59 -5.25 0.75
CA LYS A 34 13.92 -4.68 0.99
C LYS A 34 13.99 -3.29 0.37
N ILE A 35 15.04 -2.55 0.72
CA ILE A 35 15.33 -1.28 0.06
C ILE A 35 15.79 -1.55 -1.37
N GLN A 36 15.08 -0.98 -2.33
CA GLN A 36 15.39 -1.06 -3.75
C GLN A 36 16.40 0.03 -4.12
N SER A 37 17.26 -0.28 -5.10
CA SER A 37 18.13 0.71 -5.72
C SER A 37 17.30 1.71 -6.55
N GLY A 38 17.83 2.93 -6.69
CA GLY A 38 17.20 4.01 -7.45
C GLY A 38 16.91 5.26 -6.64
N THR A 39 16.32 6.24 -7.31
CA THR A 39 15.81 7.48 -6.71
C THR A 39 14.38 7.72 -7.23
N PRO A 40 13.38 7.90 -6.36
CA PRO A 40 13.45 7.85 -4.89
C PRO A 40 13.84 6.47 -4.35
N ARG A 41 14.36 6.42 -3.11
CA ARG A 41 14.51 5.15 -2.39
C ARG A 41 13.13 4.59 -2.06
N VAL A 42 12.98 3.27 -2.19
CA VAL A 42 11.72 2.55 -2.00
C VAL A 42 11.99 1.31 -1.16
N ILE A 43 11.11 1.00 -0.20
CA ILE A 43 11.02 -0.33 0.41
C ILE A 43 9.81 -1.06 -0.19
N CYS A 44 10.05 -2.18 -0.86
CA CYS A 44 8.99 -3.02 -1.41
C CYS A 44 9.49 -4.45 -1.63
N GLY A 45 8.56 -5.40 -1.68
CA GLY A 45 8.84 -6.75 -2.17
C GLY A 45 8.99 -6.78 -3.69
N ILE A 46 9.54 -7.85 -4.25
CA ILE A 46 9.69 -8.00 -5.71
C ILE A 46 9.09 -9.33 -6.15
N ASP A 47 8.18 -9.26 -7.12
CA ASP A 47 7.76 -10.40 -7.92
C ASP A 47 8.91 -10.76 -8.87
N ARG A 48 9.49 -11.96 -8.72
CA ARG A 48 10.66 -12.38 -9.51
C ARG A 48 10.29 -12.86 -10.91
N GLU A 49 9.01 -13.09 -11.18
CA GLU A 49 8.54 -13.47 -12.51
C GLU A 49 8.34 -12.22 -13.38
N ALA A 50 7.58 -11.24 -12.90
CA ALA A 50 7.26 -10.04 -13.69
C ALA A 50 8.11 -8.80 -13.35
N GLY A 51 8.97 -8.86 -12.33
CA GLY A 51 9.81 -7.73 -11.88
C GLY A 51 9.06 -6.61 -11.15
N GLY A 52 7.76 -6.79 -10.90
CA GLY A 52 6.88 -5.83 -10.26
C GLY A 52 6.87 -5.90 -8.73
N THR A 53 5.95 -5.16 -8.11
CA THR A 53 5.67 -5.24 -6.67
C THR A 53 4.16 -5.25 -6.39
N TRP A 54 3.75 -5.73 -5.22
CA TRP A 54 2.36 -5.72 -4.77
C TRP A 54 2.04 -4.55 -3.83
N LEU A 55 3.03 -4.07 -3.08
CA LEU A 55 2.96 -2.88 -2.25
C LEU A 55 4.35 -2.33 -1.93
N GLY A 56 4.42 -1.05 -1.59
CA GLY A 56 5.64 -0.44 -1.10
C GLY A 56 5.46 0.96 -0.53
N VAL A 57 6.56 1.49 0.02
CA VAL A 57 6.65 2.85 0.53
C VAL A 57 7.93 3.50 0.01
N ASN A 58 7.83 4.74 -0.48
CA ASN A 58 9.00 5.50 -0.91
C ASN A 58 9.49 6.51 0.15
N GLN A 59 10.64 7.12 -0.12
CA GLN A 59 11.27 8.08 0.81
C GLN A 59 10.43 9.32 1.12
N PHE A 60 9.42 9.63 0.32
CA PHE A 60 8.49 10.76 0.52
C PHE A 60 7.30 10.40 1.42
N GLY A 61 7.20 9.13 1.83
CA GLY A 61 6.05 8.62 2.58
C GLY A 61 4.84 8.30 1.71
N LEU A 62 5.03 8.19 0.38
CA LEU A 62 4.03 7.65 -0.53
C LEU A 62 3.96 6.14 -0.33
N PHE A 63 2.78 5.67 0.05
CA PHE A 63 2.36 4.27 0.00
C PHE A 63 1.63 4.00 -1.31
N ALA A 64 1.98 2.90 -1.97
CA ALA A 64 1.20 2.38 -3.08
C ALA A 64 1.04 0.86 -2.97
N ALA A 65 -0.13 0.36 -3.34
CA ALA A 65 -0.41 -1.07 -3.43
C ALA A 65 -1.37 -1.38 -4.58
N VAL A 66 -1.37 -2.64 -5.02
CA VAL A 66 -2.22 -3.12 -6.11
C VAL A 66 -3.03 -4.33 -5.68
N ALA A 67 -4.31 -4.33 -6.08
CA ALA A 67 -5.18 -5.49 -6.04
C ALA A 67 -5.66 -5.81 -7.47
N ASN A 68 -5.90 -7.09 -7.76
CA ASN A 68 -6.44 -7.48 -9.06
C ASN A 68 -7.87 -6.95 -9.17
N ARG A 69 -8.33 -6.52 -10.35
CA ARG A 69 -9.74 -6.18 -10.58
C ARG A 69 -10.23 -6.93 -11.81
N ARG A 70 -11.47 -7.41 -11.79
CA ARG A 70 -12.07 -8.05 -12.98
C ARG A 70 -12.26 -7.02 -14.10
N LYS A 71 -11.98 -7.43 -15.33
CA LYS A 71 -12.17 -6.65 -16.56
C LYS A 71 -12.73 -7.58 -17.63
N LEU A 72 -13.74 -7.14 -18.37
CA LEU A 72 -14.43 -7.97 -19.37
C LEU A 72 -13.51 -8.34 -20.53
N TYR A 73 -12.78 -7.34 -21.04
CA TYR A 73 -11.84 -7.51 -22.14
C TYR A 73 -10.40 -7.37 -21.64
N VAL A 74 -9.74 -8.51 -21.50
CA VAL A 74 -8.32 -8.58 -21.14
C VAL A 74 -7.49 -8.63 -22.43
N PRO A 75 -6.51 -7.75 -22.62
CA PRO A 75 -5.66 -7.79 -23.81
C PRO A 75 -4.83 -9.09 -23.84
N PRO A 76 -4.46 -9.63 -25.02
CA PRO A 76 -3.75 -10.91 -25.14
C PRO A 76 -2.42 -10.97 -24.36
N GLN A 77 -1.71 -9.85 -24.29
CA GLN A 77 -0.45 -9.72 -23.56
C GLN A 77 -0.56 -8.55 -22.58
N PRO A 78 -1.23 -8.75 -21.43
CA PRO A 78 -1.43 -7.68 -20.48
C PRO A 78 -0.10 -7.29 -19.82
N ARG A 79 0.17 -5.98 -19.74
CA ARG A 79 1.29 -5.49 -18.95
C ARG A 79 1.10 -5.83 -17.47
N SER A 80 2.20 -6.16 -16.79
CA SER A 80 2.17 -6.49 -15.37
C SER A 80 1.64 -5.33 -14.53
N ARG A 81 0.64 -5.64 -13.71
CA ARG A 81 0.05 -4.73 -12.73
C ARG A 81 1.07 -4.32 -11.67
N GLY A 82 1.95 -5.25 -11.29
CA GLY A 82 3.00 -4.99 -10.32
C GLY A 82 4.12 -4.09 -10.86
N LEU A 83 4.38 -4.10 -12.17
CA LEU A 83 5.33 -3.15 -12.79
C LEU A 83 4.81 -1.72 -12.66
N LEU A 84 3.53 -1.50 -13.00
CA LEU A 84 2.92 -0.20 -12.77
C LEU A 84 2.94 0.18 -11.28
N CYS A 85 2.59 -0.72 -10.36
CA CYS A 85 2.68 -0.44 -8.91
C CYS A 85 4.08 0.03 -8.49
N ARG A 86 5.13 -0.55 -9.07
CA ARG A 86 6.52 -0.16 -8.82
C ARG A 86 6.85 1.21 -9.41
N GLU A 87 6.32 1.55 -10.58
CA GLU A 87 6.44 2.89 -11.18
C GLU A 87 5.75 3.96 -10.34
N LEU A 88 4.58 3.64 -9.75
CA LEU A 88 3.85 4.58 -8.87
C LEU A 88 4.71 5.01 -7.67
N LEU A 89 5.56 4.12 -7.16
CA LEU A 89 6.48 4.43 -6.06
C LEU A 89 7.61 5.40 -6.46
N GLY A 90 7.74 5.72 -7.76
CA GLY A 90 8.67 6.73 -8.27
C GLY A 90 8.20 8.17 -8.10
N PHE A 91 6.92 8.42 -7.82
CA PHE A 91 6.35 9.76 -7.72
C PHE A 91 6.57 10.41 -6.34
N ALA A 92 6.57 11.74 -6.31
CA ALA A 92 6.75 12.50 -5.07
C ALA A 92 5.49 12.53 -4.20
N THR A 93 4.32 12.50 -4.85
CA THR A 93 3.02 12.61 -4.17
C THR A 93 2.05 11.51 -4.60
N ALA A 94 1.10 11.19 -3.71
CA ALA A 94 0.05 10.21 -3.98
C ALA A 94 -0.92 10.65 -5.07
N LYS A 95 -1.14 11.97 -5.20
CA LYS A 95 -2.00 12.54 -6.23
C LYS A 95 -1.41 12.35 -7.63
N GLU A 96 -0.13 12.64 -7.82
CA GLU A 96 0.56 12.39 -9.09
C GLU A 96 0.58 10.90 -9.44
N ALA A 97 0.86 10.03 -8.45
CA ALA A 97 0.82 8.59 -8.64
C ALA A 97 -0.58 8.10 -9.08
N ALA A 98 -1.65 8.56 -8.42
CA ALA A 98 -3.02 8.20 -8.78
C ALA A 98 -3.39 8.66 -10.20
N GLN A 99 -3.03 9.89 -10.57
CA GLN A 99 -3.27 10.42 -11.92
C GLN A 99 -2.51 9.62 -12.98
N TYR A 100 -1.25 9.27 -12.71
CA TYR A 100 -0.47 8.43 -13.62
C TYR A 100 -1.05 7.02 -13.74
N ALA A 101 -1.47 6.41 -12.64
CA ALA A 101 -2.14 5.11 -12.67
C ALA A 101 -3.40 5.14 -13.54
N ALA A 102 -4.24 6.18 -13.41
CA ALA A 102 -5.44 6.34 -14.22
C ALA A 102 -5.11 6.49 -15.71
N LYS A 103 -4.09 7.29 -16.04
CA LYS A 103 -3.61 7.44 -17.42
C LYS A 103 -3.14 6.10 -18.00
N GLU A 104 -2.32 5.36 -17.26
CA GLU A 104 -1.79 4.07 -17.73
C GLU A 104 -2.90 3.03 -17.89
N LEU A 105 -3.83 2.94 -16.95
CA LEU A 105 -4.99 2.04 -17.03
C LEU A 105 -5.89 2.36 -18.22
N SER A 106 -6.05 3.64 -18.56
CA SER A 106 -6.84 4.11 -19.71
C SER A 106 -6.26 3.67 -21.06
N THR A 107 -4.97 3.29 -21.12
CA THR A 107 -4.38 2.72 -22.35
C THR A 107 -4.92 1.34 -22.71
N GLY A 108 -5.69 0.70 -21.82
CA GLY A 108 -6.29 -0.61 -22.08
C GLY A 108 -5.33 -1.80 -21.95
N ARG A 109 -4.02 -1.58 -21.76
CA ARG A 109 -2.96 -2.62 -21.74
C ARG A 109 -2.94 -3.54 -20.53
N TYR A 110 -3.83 -3.37 -19.56
CA TYR A 110 -3.83 -4.14 -18.30
C TYR A 110 -5.04 -5.09 -18.23
N ALA A 111 -4.86 -6.22 -17.54
CA ALA A 111 -5.90 -7.21 -17.27
C ALA A 111 -6.93 -6.79 -16.20
N GLY A 112 -6.93 -5.51 -15.81
CA GLY A 112 -7.73 -4.98 -14.72
C GLY A 112 -6.98 -4.93 -13.39
N ALA A 113 -6.98 -3.77 -12.75
CA ALA A 113 -6.34 -3.55 -11.46
C ALA A 113 -7.04 -2.46 -10.65
N ASN A 114 -6.92 -2.56 -9.33
CA ASN A 114 -7.13 -1.46 -8.40
C ASN A 114 -5.77 -1.02 -7.87
N TYR A 115 -5.50 0.28 -7.88
CA TYR A 115 -4.34 0.84 -7.18
C TYR A 115 -4.81 1.70 -6.02
N ILE A 116 -4.20 1.56 -4.86
CA ILE A 116 -4.30 2.58 -3.81
C ILE A 116 -3.01 3.39 -3.79
N CYS A 117 -3.13 4.72 -3.78
CA CYS A 117 -2.02 5.64 -3.58
C CYS A 117 -2.36 6.53 -2.39
N ALA A 118 -1.51 6.53 -1.37
CA ALA A 118 -1.75 7.32 -0.16
C ALA A 118 -0.46 7.97 0.35
N ASP A 119 -0.54 9.23 0.75
CA ASP A 119 0.45 9.94 1.52
C ASP A 119 -0.23 10.72 2.66
N ALA A 120 0.53 11.45 3.47
CA ALA A 120 -0.03 12.21 4.60
C ALA A 120 -1.08 13.27 4.15
N LYS A 121 -0.98 13.71 2.89
CA LYS A 121 -1.73 14.68 2.07
C LYS A 121 -3.07 14.23 1.50
N TYR A 122 -3.01 13.08 0.86
CA TYR A 122 -3.99 12.62 -0.11
C TYR A 122 -4.02 11.09 -0.11
N ALA A 123 -5.19 10.51 -0.29
CA ALA A 123 -5.35 9.09 -0.56
C ALA A 123 -6.43 8.90 -1.62
N ALA A 124 -6.21 7.98 -2.55
CA ALA A 124 -7.20 7.60 -3.55
C ALA A 124 -7.03 6.14 -3.97
N VAL A 125 -8.14 5.54 -4.38
CA VAL A 125 -8.17 4.29 -5.13
C VAL A 125 -8.40 4.61 -6.60
N VAL A 126 -7.61 4.02 -7.48
CA VAL A 126 -7.79 4.07 -8.93
C VAL A 126 -8.35 2.74 -9.39
N HIS A 127 -9.64 2.72 -9.70
CA HIS A 127 -10.30 1.57 -10.28
C HIS A 127 -9.95 1.48 -11.77
N GLY A 128 -9.38 0.36 -12.19
CA GLY A 128 -8.94 0.12 -13.57
C GLY A 128 -9.62 -1.07 -14.21
N GLY A 129 -10.95 -1.16 -14.11
CA GLY A 129 -11.76 -2.26 -14.66
C GLY A 129 -12.20 -1.96 -16.11
N ASN A 130 -13.51 -2.05 -16.36
CA ASN A 130 -14.11 -1.65 -17.64
C ASN A 130 -14.16 -0.13 -17.81
N LYS A 131 -14.19 0.60 -16.69
CA LYS A 131 -14.06 2.04 -16.61
C LYS A 131 -12.87 2.36 -15.70
N VAL A 132 -12.20 3.47 -16.01
CA VAL A 132 -11.14 4.01 -15.17
C VAL A 132 -11.69 5.16 -14.36
N GLU A 133 -11.50 5.10 -13.04
CA GLU A 133 -12.03 6.08 -12.10
C GLU A 133 -11.04 6.29 -10.96
N ILE A 134 -10.92 7.54 -10.50
CA ILE A 134 -10.19 7.88 -9.29
C ILE A 134 -11.22 8.19 -8.21
N VAL A 135 -11.21 7.41 -7.14
CA VAL A 135 -12.04 7.60 -5.95
C VAL A 135 -11.14 8.13 -4.84
N GLU A 136 -11.30 9.41 -4.49
CA GLU A 136 -10.58 10.00 -3.35
C GLU A 136 -11.10 9.41 -2.03
N LEU A 137 -10.19 9.14 -1.09
CA LEU A 137 -10.51 8.60 0.22
C LEU A 137 -10.56 9.70 1.27
N GLU A 138 -11.69 9.79 1.94
CA GLU A 138 -11.88 10.64 3.12
C GLU A 138 -11.15 10.06 4.35
N PRO A 139 -11.00 10.82 5.45
CA PRO A 139 -10.53 10.27 6.71
C PRO A 139 -11.47 9.15 7.20
N GLY A 140 -10.96 7.92 7.34
CA GLY A 140 -11.77 6.76 7.67
C GLY A 140 -11.04 5.44 7.57
N LEU A 141 -11.76 4.35 7.84
CA LEU A 141 -11.34 2.99 7.53
C LEU A 141 -11.84 2.65 6.13
N HIS A 142 -10.94 2.24 5.25
CA HIS A 142 -11.26 1.79 3.89
C HIS A 142 -10.69 0.40 3.62
N LEU A 143 -11.42 -0.38 2.82
CA LEU A 143 -11.09 -1.74 2.43
C LEU A 143 -10.98 -1.85 0.92
N LEU A 144 -9.88 -2.44 0.45
CA LEU A 144 -9.64 -2.68 -0.96
C LEU A 144 -9.35 -4.16 -1.20
N SER A 145 -10.05 -4.71 -2.19
CA SER A 145 -9.77 -6.03 -2.72
C SER A 145 -10.00 -6.07 -4.24
N GLY A 146 -10.78 -7.04 -4.71
CA GLY A 146 -11.05 -7.29 -6.12
C GLY A 146 -12.11 -6.42 -6.77
N GLY A 147 -12.99 -5.84 -5.95
CA GLY A 147 -14.14 -5.06 -6.36
C GLY A 147 -13.92 -3.57 -6.16
N ASP A 148 -15.01 -2.86 -5.85
CA ASP A 148 -14.94 -1.45 -5.49
C ASP A 148 -14.41 -1.29 -4.06
N VAL A 149 -13.79 -0.16 -3.78
CA VAL A 149 -13.40 0.20 -2.41
C VAL A 149 -14.64 0.22 -1.51
N ASP A 150 -14.53 -0.33 -0.31
CA ASP A 150 -15.61 -0.41 0.68
C ASP A 150 -16.87 -1.18 0.25
N ASP A 151 -16.74 -2.08 -0.72
CA ASP A 151 -17.83 -2.97 -1.13
C ASP A 151 -18.13 -4.02 -0.04
N LEU A 152 -19.12 -3.76 0.81
CA LEU A 152 -19.56 -4.67 1.87
C LEU A 152 -20.33 -5.89 1.36
N SER A 153 -20.60 -6.00 0.06
CA SER A 153 -21.10 -7.25 -0.51
C SER A 153 -20.01 -8.33 -0.62
N ASP A 154 -18.71 -7.95 -0.60
CA ASP A 154 -17.61 -8.88 -0.38
C ASP A 154 -17.61 -9.36 1.08
N PRO A 155 -17.82 -10.66 1.37
CA PRO A 155 -17.86 -11.18 2.73
C PRO A 155 -16.58 -10.94 3.53
N ARG A 156 -15.42 -10.81 2.87
CA ARG A 156 -14.16 -10.47 3.53
C ARG A 156 -14.11 -9.00 3.90
N HIS A 157 -14.67 -8.11 3.08
CA HIS A 157 -14.82 -6.71 3.44
C HIS A 157 -15.75 -6.56 4.64
N GLU A 158 -16.94 -7.15 4.61
CA GLU A 158 -17.88 -7.12 5.74
C GLU A 158 -17.22 -7.63 7.02
N PHE A 159 -16.55 -8.78 6.95
CA PHE A 159 -15.88 -9.37 8.10
C PHE A 159 -14.78 -8.45 8.67
N VAL A 160 -13.89 -7.93 7.83
CA VAL A 160 -12.80 -7.05 8.29
C VAL A 160 -13.36 -5.75 8.84
N TYR A 161 -14.32 -5.14 8.14
CA TYR A 161 -14.97 -3.91 8.56
C TYR A 161 -15.58 -4.07 9.94
N ARG A 162 -16.40 -5.12 10.13
CA ARG A 162 -17.04 -5.43 11.40
C ARG A 162 -16.00 -5.64 12.50
N MET A 163 -14.98 -6.46 12.26
CA MET A 163 -13.98 -6.77 13.29
C MET A 163 -13.13 -5.55 13.69
N LEU A 164 -12.80 -4.67 12.74
CA LEU A 164 -12.01 -3.47 13.03
C LEU A 164 -12.86 -2.38 13.72
N THR A 165 -14.13 -2.23 13.34
CA THR A 165 -15.02 -1.19 13.90
C THR A 165 -15.58 -1.51 15.30
N LEU A 166 -15.43 -2.74 15.79
CA LEU A 166 -15.66 -3.09 17.20
C LEU A 166 -14.68 -2.41 18.17
N HIS A 167 -13.61 -1.82 17.65
CA HIS A 167 -12.57 -1.16 18.42
C HIS A 167 -12.45 0.31 18.03
N LYS A 168 -12.06 1.14 19.00
CA LYS A 168 -11.67 2.52 18.74
C LYS A 168 -10.23 2.56 18.22
N LEU A 169 -10.07 2.76 16.91
CA LEU A 169 -8.76 2.71 16.23
C LEU A 169 -8.05 4.08 16.25
N ASP A 170 -7.93 4.72 17.41
CA ASP A 170 -7.36 6.08 17.54
C ASP A 170 -5.82 6.12 17.68
N SER A 171 -5.18 4.95 17.76
CA SER A 171 -3.73 4.81 17.87
C SER A 171 -3.16 3.71 16.95
N PRO A 172 -1.89 3.85 16.52
CA PRO A 172 -1.19 2.80 15.77
C PRO A 172 -1.12 1.48 16.50
N VAL A 173 -0.91 1.51 17.81
CA VAL A 173 -0.77 0.29 18.63
C VAL A 173 -2.07 -0.49 18.63
N THR A 174 -3.20 0.19 18.85
CA THR A 174 -4.53 -0.44 18.83
C THR A 174 -4.83 -1.00 17.45
N PHE A 175 -4.62 -0.22 16.39
CA PHE A 175 -4.86 -0.67 15.03
C PHE A 175 -4.04 -1.92 14.69
N LEU A 176 -2.71 -1.89 14.90
CA LEU A 176 -1.84 -3.01 14.56
C LEU A 176 -2.16 -4.26 15.39
N ALA A 177 -2.49 -4.10 16.68
CA ALA A 177 -2.87 -5.23 17.54
C ALA A 177 -4.17 -5.90 17.07
N VAL A 178 -5.20 -5.12 16.72
CA VAL A 178 -6.46 -5.68 16.22
C VAL A 178 -6.28 -6.23 14.80
N ALA A 179 -5.68 -5.45 13.90
CA ALA A 179 -5.52 -5.83 12.50
C ALA A 179 -4.66 -7.07 12.32
N SER A 180 -3.59 -7.24 13.11
CA SER A 180 -2.77 -8.47 13.07
C SER A 180 -3.59 -9.73 13.34
N ARG A 181 -4.52 -9.69 14.30
CA ARG A 181 -5.40 -10.81 14.64
C ARG A 181 -6.49 -11.04 13.60
N VAL A 182 -7.07 -9.96 13.07
CA VAL A 182 -8.10 -10.04 12.01
C VAL A 182 -7.51 -10.61 10.72
N PHE A 183 -6.34 -10.13 10.30
CA PHE A 183 -5.66 -10.59 9.07
C PHE A 183 -5.05 -11.99 9.20
N ALA A 184 -4.90 -12.51 10.42
CA ALA A 184 -4.53 -13.88 10.73
C ALA A 184 -5.73 -14.83 10.90
N ARG A 185 -6.95 -14.40 10.60
CA ARG A 185 -8.13 -15.28 10.74
C ARG A 185 -8.28 -16.21 9.52
N PRO A 186 -8.14 -17.54 9.65
CA PRO A 186 -8.55 -18.47 8.61
C PRO A 186 -10.07 -18.48 8.48
N ALA A 187 -10.56 -18.82 7.29
CA ALA A 187 -11.99 -19.05 7.10
C ALA A 187 -12.48 -20.21 7.99
N ASP A 188 -13.74 -20.14 8.40
CA ASP A 188 -14.42 -21.22 9.11
C ASP A 188 -14.67 -22.44 8.20
N SER A 189 -15.25 -23.51 8.74
CA SER A 189 -15.55 -24.74 8.01
C SER A 189 -16.49 -24.55 6.82
N TYR A 190 -17.19 -23.41 6.74
CA TYR A 190 -18.05 -23.04 5.62
C TYR A 190 -17.36 -22.06 4.65
N GLY A 191 -16.06 -21.82 4.81
CA GLY A 191 -15.31 -20.86 4.01
C GLY A 191 -15.67 -19.40 4.28
N ARG A 192 -16.31 -19.11 5.42
CA ARG A 192 -16.76 -17.76 5.80
C ARG A 192 -15.90 -17.16 6.91
N ARG A 193 -16.02 -15.85 7.14
CA ARG A 193 -15.47 -15.14 8.33
C ARG A 193 -13.96 -15.33 8.55
N GLY A 194 -13.19 -15.25 7.48
CA GLY A 194 -11.74 -15.25 7.51
C GLY A 194 -11.16 -14.62 6.26
N VAL A 195 -9.89 -14.21 6.36
CA VAL A 195 -9.16 -13.50 5.30
C VAL A 195 -7.83 -14.15 4.95
N VAL A 196 -7.42 -15.17 5.71
CA VAL A 196 -6.37 -16.10 5.27
C VAL A 196 -7.00 -17.12 4.33
N LEU A 197 -6.49 -17.17 3.11
CA LEU A 197 -6.89 -18.16 2.12
C LEU A 197 -5.87 -19.29 2.10
N VAL A 198 -6.36 -20.52 2.14
CA VAL A 198 -5.53 -21.74 2.02
C VAL A 198 -6.18 -22.63 0.98
N GLY A 199 -5.54 -22.73 -0.18
CA GLY A 199 -5.87 -23.69 -1.23
C GLY A 199 -4.67 -24.60 -1.53
N PRO A 200 -4.80 -25.55 -2.47
CA PRO A 200 -3.73 -26.48 -2.83
C PRO A 200 -2.57 -25.81 -3.57
N GLU A 201 -2.85 -24.87 -4.48
CA GLU A 201 -1.83 -24.20 -5.31
C GLU A 201 -1.80 -22.68 -5.12
N TYR A 202 -2.83 -22.12 -4.49
CA TYR A 202 -3.06 -20.69 -4.35
C TYR A 202 -3.54 -20.38 -2.93
N GLY A 203 -3.05 -19.31 -2.34
CA GLY A 203 -3.45 -18.89 -1.00
C GLY A 203 -2.79 -17.60 -0.56
N THR A 204 -2.92 -17.27 0.72
CA THR A 204 -2.20 -16.15 1.33
C THR A 204 -0.72 -16.49 1.41
N VAL A 205 0.10 -15.75 0.67
CA VAL A 205 1.55 -15.99 0.57
C VAL A 205 2.38 -14.98 1.34
N SER A 206 1.78 -13.88 1.77
CA SER A 206 2.40 -12.94 2.67
C SER A 206 1.37 -12.02 3.31
N SER A 207 1.73 -11.45 4.45
CA SER A 207 0.98 -10.37 5.10
C SER A 207 1.89 -9.21 5.44
N THR A 208 1.34 -8.00 5.45
CA THR A 208 2.03 -6.76 5.82
C THR A 208 1.19 -5.96 6.80
N LEU A 209 1.83 -5.46 7.86
CA LEU A 209 1.29 -4.42 8.73
C LEU A 209 2.20 -3.19 8.64
N LEU A 210 1.62 -2.01 8.53
CA LEU A 210 2.35 -0.78 8.26
C LEU A 210 1.76 0.39 9.05
N SER A 211 2.65 1.21 9.59
CA SER A 211 2.33 2.50 10.22
C SER A 211 3.27 3.56 9.66
N LEU A 212 2.70 4.61 9.04
CA LEU A 212 3.43 5.77 8.53
C LEU A 212 3.05 7.02 9.36
N PRO A 213 3.73 7.25 10.49
CA PRO A 213 3.52 8.41 11.34
C PRO A 213 4.26 9.66 10.85
N LYS A 214 3.85 10.82 11.37
CA LYS A 214 4.57 12.09 11.18
C LYS A 214 6.00 12.04 11.73
N LYS A 215 6.25 11.26 12.79
CA LYS A 215 7.60 11.05 13.37
C LYS A 215 8.20 9.75 12.87
N ILE A 216 9.22 9.81 12.02
CA ILE A 216 9.83 8.64 11.37
C ILE A 216 10.24 7.55 12.37
N GLN A 217 10.72 7.91 13.56
CA GLN A 217 11.14 6.95 14.60
C GLN A 217 10.01 6.00 15.05
N GLN A 218 8.75 6.42 14.88
CA GLN A 218 7.56 5.64 15.21
C GLN A 218 7.04 4.80 14.03
N ALA A 219 7.68 4.88 12.86
CA ALA A 219 7.26 4.11 11.70
C ALA A 219 7.46 2.62 11.97
N ILE A 220 6.45 1.84 11.58
CA ILE A 220 6.40 0.39 11.75
C ILE A 220 6.19 -0.25 10.38
N PHE A 221 7.00 -1.24 10.04
CA PHE A 221 6.79 -2.14 8.90
C PHE A 221 6.99 -3.56 9.41
N GLN A 222 5.94 -4.36 9.41
CA GLN A 222 5.99 -5.76 9.76
C GLN A 222 5.58 -6.62 8.57
N TYR A 223 6.30 -7.71 8.32
CA TYR A 223 6.08 -8.58 7.18
C TYR A 223 6.11 -10.05 7.59
N ALA A 224 5.13 -10.83 7.12
CA ALA A 224 5.12 -12.29 7.27
C ALA A 224 5.30 -12.92 5.87
N PRO A 225 6.31 -13.79 5.64
CA PRO A 225 6.54 -14.48 4.37
C PRO A 225 5.63 -15.70 4.19
N GLY A 226 4.35 -15.57 4.56
CA GLY A 226 3.35 -16.61 4.48
C GLY A 226 2.03 -16.19 5.13
N PRO A 227 1.08 -17.14 5.32
CA PRO A 227 -0.12 -16.92 6.09
C PRO A 227 0.20 -16.44 7.53
N PRO A 228 -0.30 -15.29 7.99
CA PRO A 228 0.09 -14.72 9.29
C PRO A 228 -0.45 -15.49 10.51
N ASN A 229 -1.27 -16.53 10.30
CA ASN A 229 -1.69 -17.48 11.35
C ASN A 229 -0.64 -18.55 11.64
N THR A 230 0.27 -18.83 10.70
CA THR A 230 1.35 -19.82 10.85
C THR A 230 2.74 -19.22 10.70
N HIS A 231 2.85 -18.01 10.15
CA HIS A 231 4.10 -17.29 9.95
C HIS A 231 4.11 -16.02 10.79
N PRO A 232 5.03 -15.89 11.77
CA PRO A 232 5.12 -14.69 12.58
C PRO A 232 5.57 -13.50 11.72
N TYR A 233 5.21 -12.30 12.18
CA TYR A 233 5.66 -11.07 11.56
C TYR A 233 7.11 -10.77 11.94
N GLU A 234 7.94 -10.53 10.94
CA GLU A 234 9.29 -9.97 11.07
C GLU A 234 9.21 -8.44 11.07
N ASP A 235 10.02 -7.79 11.91
CA ASP A 235 10.09 -6.33 11.99
C ASP A 235 11.10 -5.74 10.99
N LEU A 236 10.59 -5.09 9.95
CA LEU A 236 11.36 -4.39 8.91
C LEU A 236 11.38 -2.86 9.15
N SER A 237 10.97 -2.38 10.32
CA SER A 237 10.86 -0.96 10.63
C SER A 237 12.18 -0.20 10.47
N ALA A 238 13.32 -0.83 10.74
CA ALA A 238 14.64 -0.22 10.54
C ALA A 238 14.86 0.18 9.06
N LEU A 239 14.50 -0.71 8.12
CA LEU A 239 14.61 -0.46 6.69
C LEU A 239 13.66 0.66 6.24
N LEU A 240 12.41 0.64 6.73
CA LEU A 240 11.45 1.71 6.45
C LEU A 240 11.96 3.07 6.94
N ARG A 241 12.47 3.14 8.17
CA ARG A 241 13.04 4.37 8.76
C ARG A 241 14.22 4.89 7.96
N GLN A 242 15.08 4.01 7.46
CA GLN A 242 16.18 4.37 6.57
C GLN A 242 15.68 5.00 5.26
N VAL A 243 14.65 4.43 4.64
CA VAL A 243 14.02 4.98 3.41
C VAL A 243 13.44 6.36 3.67
N LEU A 244 12.63 6.53 4.72
CA LEU A 244 11.97 7.81 5.05
C LEU A 244 12.98 8.91 5.45
N SER A 245 14.09 8.55 6.09
CA SER A 245 15.12 9.51 6.51
C SER A 245 15.86 10.12 5.32
N ALA A 246 16.05 9.35 4.24
CA ALA A 246 16.69 9.84 3.01
C ALA A 246 15.90 10.97 2.34
N GLY A 247 14.55 10.93 2.42
CA GLY A 247 13.69 11.98 1.89
C GLY A 247 13.82 13.30 2.65
N ARG A 248 13.88 13.25 3.99
CA ARG A 248 14.03 14.46 4.83
C ARG A 248 15.36 15.18 4.64
N SER A 249 16.46 14.45 4.43
CA SER A 249 17.75 15.08 4.15
C SER A 249 17.67 15.93 2.88
N LYS A 250 17.18 15.35 1.77
CA LYS A 250 17.05 16.07 0.50
C LYS A 250 16.10 17.27 0.57
N GLN A 251 15.05 17.20 1.40
CA GLN A 251 14.13 18.32 1.60
C GLN A 251 14.78 19.46 2.38
N LYS A 252 15.51 19.17 3.47
CA LYS A 252 16.31 20.17 4.19
C LYS A 252 17.36 20.83 3.30
N ASP A 253 18.03 20.06 2.45
CA ASP A 253 19.03 20.59 1.52
C ASP A 253 18.41 21.57 0.51
N LYS A 254 17.23 21.22 -0.05
CA LYS A 254 16.48 22.11 -0.95
C LYS A 254 16.01 23.39 -0.25
N ASP A 255 15.45 23.27 0.95
CA ASP A 255 14.95 24.42 1.71
C ASP A 255 16.10 25.37 2.10
N GLY A 256 17.26 24.82 2.47
CA GLY A 256 18.48 25.59 2.73
C GLY A 256 18.98 26.34 1.50
N GLN A 257 19.01 25.70 0.33
CA GLN A 257 19.40 26.35 -0.93
C GLN A 257 18.43 27.48 -1.35
N LEU A 258 17.13 27.27 -1.18
CA LEU A 258 16.10 28.29 -1.45
C LEU A 258 16.22 29.49 -0.50
N ALA A 259 16.51 29.27 0.78
CA ALA A 259 16.74 30.35 1.75
C ALA A 259 17.99 31.18 1.41
N VAL A 260 19.08 30.51 1.02
CA VAL A 260 20.31 31.19 0.57
C VAL A 260 20.07 32.01 -0.70
N ALA A 261 19.34 31.48 -1.67
CA ALA A 261 19.00 32.20 -2.91
C ALA A 261 18.16 33.47 -2.64
N LYS A 262 17.15 33.37 -1.78
CA LYS A 262 16.34 34.54 -1.36
C LYS A 262 17.17 35.58 -0.60
N SER A 263 18.11 35.15 0.25
CA SER A 263 18.99 36.07 0.98
C SER A 263 19.97 36.83 0.08
N ARG A 264 20.43 36.21 -1.02
CA ARG A 264 21.30 36.86 -2.03
C ARG A 264 20.52 37.86 -2.88
N GLN A 265 19.28 37.54 -3.27
CA GLN A 265 18.42 38.50 -3.97
C GLN A 265 18.08 39.72 -3.12
N ALA A 266 17.82 39.55 -1.81
CA ALA A 266 17.55 40.67 -0.91
C ALA A 266 18.76 41.60 -0.67
N LYS A 267 19.99 41.11 -0.84
CA LYS A 267 21.22 41.92 -0.71
C LYS A 267 21.60 42.69 -1.97
N ASN A 268 21.10 42.30 -3.15
CA ASN A 268 21.38 42.99 -4.43
C ASN A 268 20.35 44.07 -4.77
N VAL A 269 19.36 44.31 -3.89
CA VAL A 269 18.30 45.34 -4.05
C VAL A 269 18.51 46.51 -3.06
N ARG A 270 19.68 46.57 -2.42
CA ARG A 270 20.16 47.71 -1.62
C ARG A 270 21.44 48.24 -2.26
#